data_AF-A0A8H6YGF8-F1
#
_entry.id   AF-A0A8H6YGF8-F1
#
_cell.length_a   1.000
_cell.length_b   1.000
_cell.length_c   1.000
_cell.angle_alpha   90.00
_cell.angle_beta   90.00
_cell.angle_gamma   90.00
#
_symmetry.space_group_name_H-M   'P 1'
#
loop_
_entity.id
_entity.type
_entity.pdbx_description
1 polymer ?
#
loop_
_entity_poly.entity_id
_entity_poly.type
_entity_poly.pdbx_seq_one_letter_code
_entity_poly.pdbx_strand_id
1 'polypeptide(L)'
;MPTPVSVRVILAKQAERTRHSSKADIERFIEESEQKITSLKSQISTLWDCEHSGVDASQETASQIDTLVELRDRERACVASLRYIISPIRTLPVELLAEIFELAIENETHVEDIYRISQICSDWRVIAHATPRLWTRPIRVKLGTEQISGRNYADGLGAWWARSAPMPLSISLERIRGKMDPRILEHVLRVAPRFRSLHCPNYLPVCLINRLGECRLDSLEELAVGLPYGYPDTFVPPL
;
A
#
# COMPACT_ATOMS: atom_id res chain seq x y z
N MET A 1 -21.36 -8.51 -1.05
CA MET A 1 -19.90 -8.67 -0.95
C MET A 1 -19.62 -10.06 -0.43
N PRO A 2 -19.00 -10.97 -1.21
CA PRO A 2 -18.69 -12.31 -0.72
C PRO A 2 -17.76 -12.23 0.49
N THR A 3 -18.02 -13.02 1.53
CA THR A 3 -17.24 -13.00 2.77
C THR A 3 -15.82 -13.54 2.53
N PRO A 4 -14.81 -13.08 3.30
CA PRO A 4 -13.42 -13.52 3.15
C PRO A 4 -13.21 -15.04 3.26
N VAL A 5 -14.14 -15.73 3.94
CA VAL A 5 -14.13 -17.18 4.14
C VAL A 5 -14.51 -17.91 2.85
N SER A 6 -15.53 -17.44 2.12
CA SER A 6 -15.93 -18.04 0.84
C SER A 6 -14.83 -17.92 -0.21
N VAL A 7 -14.13 -16.78 -0.24
CA VAL A 7 -12.98 -16.58 -1.16
C VAL A 7 -11.85 -17.55 -0.83
N ARG A 8 -11.52 -17.78 0.45
CA ARG A 8 -10.48 -18.73 0.87
C ARG A 8 -10.82 -20.18 0.56
N VAL A 9 -12.07 -20.61 0.72
CA VAL A 9 -12.51 -21.97 0.40
C VAL A 9 -12.53 -22.21 -1.11
N ILE A 10 -12.94 -21.20 -1.88
CA ILE A 10 -12.88 -21.21 -3.35
C ILE A 10 -11.42 -21.30 -3.80
N LEU A 11 -10.53 -20.47 -3.25
CA LEU A 11 -9.09 -20.51 -3.54
C LEU A 11 -8.45 -21.84 -3.13
N ALA A 12 -8.85 -22.47 -2.02
CA ALA A 12 -8.29 -23.76 -1.58
C ALA A 12 -8.71 -24.91 -2.51
N LYS A 13 -10.01 -25.03 -2.83
CA LYS A 13 -10.53 -26.04 -3.78
C LYS A 13 -10.01 -25.82 -5.21
N GLN A 14 -9.72 -24.58 -5.58
CA GLN A 14 -9.16 -24.23 -6.88
C GLN A 14 -7.65 -24.43 -6.93
N ALA A 15 -6.89 -24.12 -5.87
CA ALA A 15 -5.45 -24.36 -5.76
C ALA A 15 -5.10 -25.85 -5.90
N GLU A 16 -5.97 -26.73 -5.43
CA GLU A 16 -5.85 -28.19 -5.62
C GLU A 16 -6.07 -28.62 -7.08
N ARG A 17 -6.93 -27.92 -7.83
CA ARG A 17 -7.16 -28.16 -9.26
C ARG A 17 -6.14 -27.48 -10.17
N THR A 18 -5.60 -26.31 -9.78
CA THR A 18 -4.67 -25.52 -10.59
C THR A 18 -3.20 -25.92 -10.38
N ARG A 19 -2.88 -26.77 -9.42
CA ARG A 19 -1.50 -27.23 -9.15
C ARG A 19 -0.79 -27.86 -10.37
N HIS A 20 -1.55 -28.29 -11.38
CA HIS A 20 -1.05 -28.88 -12.63
C HIS A 20 -1.64 -28.21 -13.89
N SER A 21 -2.37 -27.10 -13.77
CA SER A 21 -3.09 -26.49 -14.89
C SER A 21 -2.24 -25.38 -15.52
N SER A 22 -2.06 -25.41 -16.84
CA SER A 22 -1.35 -24.35 -17.57
C SER A 22 -2.11 -23.02 -17.52
N LYS A 23 -1.44 -21.89 -17.70
CA LYS A 23 -2.09 -20.56 -17.84
C LYS A 23 -3.20 -20.60 -18.89
N ALA A 24 -2.96 -21.27 -20.02
CA ALA A 24 -3.93 -21.44 -21.10
C ALA A 24 -5.18 -22.24 -20.67
N ASP A 25 -5.02 -23.23 -19.78
CA ASP A 25 -6.16 -23.99 -19.25
C ASP A 25 -7.02 -23.13 -18.31
N ILE A 26 -6.39 -22.25 -17.53
CA ILE A 26 -7.09 -21.32 -16.65
C ILE A 26 -7.84 -20.28 -17.48
N GLU A 27 -7.23 -19.76 -18.56
CA GLU A 27 -7.88 -18.83 -19.50
C GLU A 27 -9.11 -19.46 -20.17
N ARG A 28 -9.00 -20.68 -20.69
CA ARG A 28 -10.14 -21.42 -21.25
C ARG A 28 -11.27 -21.61 -20.22
N PHE A 29 -10.93 -21.95 -18.99
CA PHE A 29 -11.93 -22.11 -17.92
C PHE A 29 -12.61 -20.79 -17.55
N ILE A 30 -11.88 -19.67 -17.59
CA ILE A 30 -12.46 -18.33 -17.40
C ILE A 30 -13.49 -18.06 -18.51
N GLU A 31 -13.15 -18.31 -19.77
CA GLU A 31 -14.07 -18.13 -20.90
C GLU A 31 -15.34 -18.98 -20.75
N GLU A 32 -15.20 -20.26 -20.40
CA GLU A 32 -16.33 -21.15 -20.13
C GLU A 32 -17.23 -20.64 -18.99
N SER A 33 -16.61 -20.11 -17.93
CA SER A 33 -17.32 -19.55 -16.77
C SER A 33 -18.03 -18.24 -17.12
N GLU A 34 -17.45 -17.42 -18.00
CA GLU A 34 -18.08 -16.20 -18.52
C GLU A 34 -19.26 -16.49 -19.44
N GLN A 35 -19.18 -17.55 -20.25
CA GLN A 35 -20.32 -18.04 -21.03
C GLN A 35 -21.46 -18.50 -20.10
N LYS A 36 -21.14 -19.23 -19.02
CA LYS A 36 -22.14 -19.62 -17.99
C LYS A 36 -22.76 -18.41 -17.31
N ILE A 37 -21.97 -17.41 -16.92
CA ILE A 37 -22.49 -16.15 -16.33
C ILE A 37 -23.42 -15.44 -17.32
N THR A 38 -23.09 -15.45 -18.60
CA THR A 38 -23.92 -14.83 -19.65
C THR A 38 -25.24 -15.59 -19.83
N SER A 39 -25.21 -16.93 -19.82
CA SER A 39 -26.40 -17.78 -19.86
C SER A 39 -27.30 -17.62 -18.63
N LEU A 40 -26.71 -17.55 -17.43
CA LEU A 40 -27.46 -17.32 -16.18
C LEU A 40 -28.11 -15.93 -16.18
N LYS A 41 -27.41 -14.89 -16.66
CA LYS A 41 -27.99 -13.55 -16.80
C LYS A 41 -29.19 -13.54 -17.74
N SER A 42 -29.12 -14.24 -18.88
CA SER A 42 -30.27 -14.32 -19.79
C SER A 42 -31.45 -15.07 -19.17
N GLN A 43 -31.20 -16.18 -18.45
CA GLN A 43 -32.25 -16.93 -17.74
C GLN A 43 -32.94 -16.09 -16.67
N ILE A 44 -32.16 -15.33 -15.88
CA ILE A 44 -32.72 -14.40 -14.88
C ILE A 44 -33.58 -13.33 -15.56
N SER A 45 -33.12 -12.76 -16.68
CA SER A 45 -33.89 -11.77 -17.44
C SER A 45 -35.22 -12.36 -17.93
N THR A 46 -35.20 -13.54 -18.55
CA THR A 46 -36.43 -14.18 -19.04
C THR A 46 -37.42 -14.48 -17.93
N LEU A 47 -36.94 -14.88 -16.76
CA LEU A 47 -37.80 -15.16 -15.59
C LEU A 47 -38.39 -13.88 -15.02
N TRP A 48 -37.62 -12.79 -14.96
CA TRP A 48 -38.13 -11.46 -14.60
C TRP A 48 -39.20 -10.95 -15.58
N ASP A 49 -39.00 -11.16 -16.88
CA ASP A 49 -39.96 -10.75 -17.91
C ASP A 49 -41.28 -11.56 -17.83
N CYS A 50 -41.19 -12.85 -17.51
CA CYS A 50 -42.36 -13.71 -17.28
C CYS A 50 -43.11 -13.34 -16.00
N GLU A 51 -42.41 -12.96 -14.93
CA GLU A 51 -42.99 -12.57 -13.64
C GLU A 51 -43.80 -11.27 -13.73
N HIS A 52 -43.32 -10.28 -14.50
CA HIS A 52 -44.04 -9.03 -14.71
C HIS A 52 -45.28 -9.18 -15.62
N SER A 53 -45.47 -10.35 -16.25
CA SER A 53 -46.54 -10.62 -17.21
C SER A 53 -47.71 -11.46 -16.65
N GLY A 54 -47.69 -11.89 -15.37
CA GLY A 54 -48.75 -12.74 -14.77
C GLY A 54 -48.96 -12.51 -13.27
N VAL A 55 -50.23 -12.55 -12.80
CA VAL A 55 -50.68 -12.05 -11.47
C VAL A 55 -50.71 -13.11 -10.35
N ASP A 56 -50.36 -14.39 -10.57
CA ASP A 56 -50.60 -15.45 -9.56
C ASP A 56 -49.47 -16.48 -9.35
N ALA A 57 -48.21 -16.16 -9.68
CA ALA A 57 -47.08 -17.10 -9.52
C ALA A 57 -45.78 -16.42 -9.07
N SER A 58 -45.55 -16.17 -7.77
CA SER A 58 -44.31 -15.47 -7.38
C SER A 58 -43.56 -15.86 -6.10
N GLN A 59 -43.89 -16.94 -5.39
CA GLN A 59 -42.99 -17.41 -4.32
C GLN A 59 -41.95 -18.43 -4.84
N GLU A 60 -42.38 -19.30 -5.76
CA GLU A 60 -41.49 -20.30 -6.37
C GLU A 60 -40.56 -19.69 -7.43
N THR A 61 -41.05 -18.78 -8.29
CA THR A 61 -40.22 -18.07 -9.27
C THR A 61 -39.19 -17.15 -8.60
N ALA A 62 -39.57 -16.43 -7.54
CA ALA A 62 -38.64 -15.65 -6.73
C ALA A 62 -37.53 -16.52 -6.12
N SER A 63 -37.88 -17.69 -5.57
CA SER A 63 -36.88 -18.64 -5.03
C SER A 63 -35.92 -19.19 -6.10
N GLN A 64 -36.42 -19.40 -7.32
CA GLN A 64 -35.60 -19.81 -8.48
C GLN A 64 -34.68 -18.67 -8.93
N ILE A 65 -35.17 -17.43 -8.97
CA ILE A 65 -34.36 -16.24 -9.28
C ILE A 65 -33.24 -16.07 -8.25
N ASP A 66 -33.54 -16.20 -6.96
CA ASP A 66 -32.54 -16.11 -5.89
C ASP A 66 -31.47 -17.18 -6.05
N THR A 67 -31.86 -18.42 -6.32
CA THR A 67 -30.93 -19.53 -6.58
C THR A 67 -30.02 -19.24 -7.78
N LEU A 68 -30.56 -18.71 -8.88
CA LEU A 68 -29.80 -18.36 -10.07
C LEU A 68 -28.86 -17.16 -9.84
N VAL A 69 -29.29 -16.18 -9.03
CA VAL A 69 -28.47 -15.04 -8.60
C VAL A 69 -27.28 -15.50 -7.76
N GLU A 70 -27.51 -16.39 -6.79
CA GLU A 70 -26.46 -16.98 -5.98
C GLU A 70 -25.45 -17.75 -6.83
N LEU A 71 -25.93 -18.56 -7.78
CA LEU A 71 -25.07 -19.30 -8.70
C LEU A 71 -24.23 -18.35 -9.58
N ARG A 72 -24.85 -17.31 -10.13
CA ARG A 72 -24.16 -16.28 -10.92
C ARG A 72 -23.07 -15.58 -10.12
N ASP A 73 -23.37 -15.20 -8.88
CA ASP A 73 -22.42 -14.47 -8.03
C ASP A 73 -21.26 -15.37 -7.59
N ARG A 74 -21.51 -16.68 -7.42
CA ARG A 74 -20.47 -17.69 -7.19
C ARG A 74 -19.53 -17.81 -8.40
N GLU A 75 -20.08 -17.90 -9.62
CA GLU A 75 -19.27 -17.99 -10.85
C GLU A 75 -18.48 -16.69 -11.09
N ARG A 76 -19.07 -15.52 -10.83
CA ARG A 76 -18.35 -14.23 -10.90
C ARG A 76 -17.18 -14.16 -9.93
N ALA A 77 -17.38 -14.59 -8.68
CA ALA A 77 -16.31 -14.62 -7.68
C ALA A 77 -15.19 -15.58 -8.08
N CYS A 78 -15.55 -16.72 -8.69
CA CYS A 78 -14.62 -17.69 -9.26
C CYS A 78 -13.76 -17.06 -10.37
N VAL A 79 -14.40 -16.44 -11.38
CA VAL A 79 -13.71 -15.76 -12.49
C VAL A 79 -12.79 -14.66 -11.99
N ALA A 80 -13.25 -13.82 -11.06
CA ALA A 80 -12.43 -12.76 -10.47
C ALA A 80 -11.17 -13.32 -9.77
N SER A 81 -11.32 -14.44 -9.06
CA SER A 81 -10.21 -15.11 -8.38
C SER A 81 -9.21 -15.71 -9.37
N LEU A 82 -9.68 -16.35 -10.44
CA LEU A 82 -8.80 -16.93 -11.46
C LEU A 82 -8.07 -15.85 -12.27
N ARG A 83 -8.78 -14.78 -12.67
CA ARG A 83 -8.18 -13.60 -13.30
C ARG A 83 -7.11 -12.97 -12.43
N TYR A 84 -7.34 -12.92 -11.11
CA TYR A 84 -6.33 -12.47 -10.18
C TYR A 84 -5.08 -13.35 -10.23
N ILE A 85 -5.22 -14.69 -10.23
CA ILE A 85 -4.10 -15.64 -10.25
C ILE A 85 -3.28 -15.52 -11.53
N ILE A 86 -3.92 -15.39 -12.69
CA ILE A 86 -3.23 -15.26 -13.99
C ILE A 86 -2.85 -13.81 -14.33
N SER A 87 -3.11 -12.87 -13.42
CA SER A 87 -2.80 -11.46 -13.64
C SER A 87 -1.30 -11.30 -13.94
N PRO A 88 -0.92 -10.53 -14.98
CA PRO A 88 0.47 -10.33 -15.36
C PRO A 88 1.35 -9.91 -14.18
N ILE A 89 0.81 -9.12 -13.25
CA ILE A 89 1.54 -8.61 -12.09
C ILE A 89 1.98 -9.70 -11.09
N ARG A 90 1.33 -10.87 -11.08
CA ARG A 90 1.74 -12.04 -10.28
C ARG A 90 2.76 -12.92 -10.99
N THR A 91 2.91 -12.74 -12.31
CA THR A 91 3.89 -13.45 -13.14
C THR A 91 5.19 -12.69 -13.32
N LEU A 92 5.22 -11.42 -12.88
CA LEU A 92 6.44 -10.62 -12.90
C LEU A 92 7.46 -11.18 -11.89
N PRO A 93 8.75 -11.23 -12.25
CA PRO A 93 9.84 -11.38 -11.29
C PRO A 93 9.72 -10.34 -10.17
N VAL A 94 10.14 -10.74 -8.97
CA VAL A 94 10.06 -9.89 -7.77
C VAL A 94 10.86 -8.59 -7.94
N GLU A 95 11.95 -8.64 -8.70
CA GLU A 95 12.83 -7.52 -8.99
C GLU A 95 12.12 -6.45 -9.81
N LEU A 96 11.36 -6.85 -10.83
CA LEU A 96 10.57 -5.92 -11.64
C LEU A 96 9.41 -5.32 -10.85
N LEU A 97 8.81 -6.10 -9.96
CA LEU A 97 7.73 -5.61 -9.11
C LEU A 97 8.27 -4.59 -8.08
N ALA A 98 9.45 -4.82 -7.52
CA ALA A 98 10.15 -3.87 -6.66
C ALA A 98 10.49 -2.58 -7.42
N GLU A 99 10.97 -2.67 -8.67
CA GLU A 99 11.25 -1.51 -9.52
C GLU A 99 9.96 -0.70 -9.80
N ILE A 100 8.84 -1.38 -10.09
CA ILE A 100 7.54 -0.72 -10.23
C ILE A 100 7.16 0.01 -8.94
N PHE A 101 7.39 -0.58 -7.77
CA PHE A 101 7.11 0.10 -6.49
C PHE A 101 7.98 1.33 -6.31
N GLU A 102 9.27 1.26 -6.67
CA GLU A 102 10.18 2.40 -6.60
C GLU A 102 9.76 3.54 -7.54
N LEU A 103 9.27 3.20 -8.74
CA LEU A 103 8.76 4.19 -9.72
C LEU A 103 7.40 4.78 -9.33
N ALA A 104 6.54 3.99 -8.69
CA ALA A 104 5.19 4.40 -8.31
C ALA A 104 5.18 5.41 -7.15
N ILE A 105 6.25 5.45 -6.35
CA ILE A 105 6.38 6.38 -5.24
C ILE A 105 7.21 7.57 -5.73
N GLU A 106 6.57 8.74 -5.89
CA GLU A 106 7.21 9.98 -6.35
C GLU A 106 8.40 10.43 -5.46
N ASN A 107 9.13 11.46 -5.88
CA ASN A 107 10.37 11.91 -5.22
C ASN A 107 10.21 12.35 -3.75
N GLU A 108 9.02 12.80 -3.36
CA GLU A 108 8.70 13.15 -1.99
C GLU A 108 7.85 12.05 -1.35
N THR A 109 8.51 11.03 -0.83
CA THR A 109 7.81 9.88 -0.28
C THR A 109 7.01 10.27 0.96
N HIS A 110 5.68 10.23 0.83
CA HIS A 110 4.83 10.13 1.99
C HIS A 110 4.93 8.70 2.53
N VAL A 111 5.16 8.60 3.83
CA VAL A 111 5.23 7.32 4.55
C VAL A 111 4.00 6.45 4.26
N GLU A 112 2.86 7.11 4.06
CA GLU A 112 1.57 6.53 3.73
C GLU A 112 1.56 5.77 2.40
N ASP A 113 2.35 6.17 1.39
CA ASP A 113 2.32 5.56 0.05
C ASP A 113 2.91 4.14 0.04
N ILE A 114 4.00 3.94 0.76
CA ILE A 114 4.62 2.62 0.90
C ILE A 114 3.70 1.68 1.68
N TYR A 115 3.00 2.21 2.68
CA TYR A 115 2.00 1.46 3.43
C TYR A 115 0.78 1.10 2.56
N ARG A 116 0.33 1.99 1.67
CA ARG A 116 -0.74 1.69 0.70
C ARG A 116 -0.36 0.53 -0.21
N ILE A 117 0.84 0.54 -0.80
CA ILE A 117 1.35 -0.56 -1.62
C ILE A 117 1.40 -1.87 -0.82
N SER A 118 1.88 -1.79 0.43
CA SER A 118 1.98 -2.94 1.36
C SER A 118 0.62 -3.50 1.83
N GLN A 119 -0.49 -2.80 1.58
CA GLN A 119 -1.83 -3.23 1.96
C GLN A 119 -2.58 -3.95 0.84
N ILE A 120 -2.06 -3.95 -0.39
CA ILE A 120 -2.73 -4.55 -1.56
C ILE A 120 -2.87 -6.08 -1.41
N CYS A 121 -1.78 -6.79 -1.13
CA CYS A 121 -1.82 -8.22 -0.83
C CYS A 121 -0.63 -8.65 0.05
N SER A 122 -0.61 -9.92 0.49
CA SER A 122 0.49 -10.48 1.27
C SER A 122 1.81 -10.44 0.52
N ASP A 123 1.80 -10.78 -0.77
CA ASP A 123 3.00 -10.90 -1.58
C ASP A 123 3.65 -9.52 -1.76
N TRP A 124 2.85 -8.50 -2.08
CA TRP A 124 3.32 -7.12 -2.22
C TRP A 124 3.89 -6.57 -0.91
N ARG A 125 3.30 -6.94 0.24
CA ARG A 125 3.83 -6.58 1.54
C ARG A 125 5.21 -7.17 1.78
N VAL A 126 5.39 -8.46 1.48
CA VAL A 126 6.68 -9.14 1.62
C VAL A 126 7.73 -8.44 0.76
N ILE A 127 7.40 -8.16 -0.50
CA ILE A 127 8.30 -7.53 -1.46
C ILE A 127 8.66 -6.11 -1.02
N ALA A 128 7.66 -5.30 -0.67
CA ALA A 128 7.87 -3.93 -0.22
C ALA A 128 8.75 -3.89 1.04
N HIS A 129 8.51 -4.77 2.01
CA HIS A 129 9.33 -4.86 3.23
C HIS A 129 10.75 -5.36 2.96
N ALA A 130 10.94 -6.23 1.96
CA ALA A 130 12.23 -6.79 1.56
C ALA A 130 13.04 -5.88 0.61
N THR A 131 12.53 -4.70 0.27
CA THR A 131 13.17 -3.76 -0.64
C THR A 131 13.62 -2.50 0.10
N PRO A 132 14.84 -2.46 0.69
CA PRO A 132 15.32 -1.33 1.49
C PRO A 132 15.26 0.02 0.77
N ARG A 133 15.45 0.03 -0.56
CA ARG A 133 15.42 1.23 -1.40
C ARG A 133 14.11 2.01 -1.33
N LEU A 134 12.99 1.33 -1.09
CA LEU A 134 11.70 1.98 -0.85
C LEU A 134 11.74 2.82 0.44
N TRP A 135 12.45 2.35 1.45
CA TRP A 135 12.50 2.93 2.80
C TRP A 135 13.64 3.96 2.99
N THR A 136 14.46 4.21 1.96
CA THR A 136 15.61 5.13 2.02
C THR A 136 15.43 6.43 1.26
N ARG A 137 14.33 6.56 0.50
CA ARG A 137 13.99 7.79 -0.21
C ARG A 137 13.79 8.96 0.78
N PRO A 138 13.92 10.22 0.33
CA PRO A 138 13.76 11.39 1.20
C PRO A 138 12.47 11.33 2.01
N ILE A 139 12.60 11.14 3.32
CA ILE A 139 11.46 11.00 4.24
C ILE A 139 11.26 12.27 5.04
N ARG A 140 10.02 12.75 5.11
CA ARG A 140 9.61 13.81 6.04
C ARG A 140 9.26 13.23 7.40
N VAL A 141 10.09 13.54 8.40
CA VAL A 141 9.85 13.18 9.80
C VAL A 141 9.28 14.38 10.53
N LYS A 142 8.06 14.21 11.04
CA LYS A 142 7.31 15.26 11.72
C LYS A 142 7.64 15.28 13.22
N LEU A 143 8.18 16.40 13.69
CA LEU A 143 8.63 16.61 15.07
C LEU A 143 7.59 17.40 15.90
N GLY A 144 6.38 16.87 16.07
CA GLY A 144 5.31 17.49 16.87
C GLY A 144 4.01 16.68 16.91
N THR A 145 3.20 16.84 17.95
CA THR A 145 2.00 16.00 18.19
C THR A 145 0.66 16.63 17.80
N GLU A 146 0.59 17.89 17.37
CA GLU A 146 -0.71 18.61 17.30
C GLU A 146 -1.69 18.06 16.24
N GLN A 147 -1.26 17.17 15.34
CA GLN A 147 -2.14 16.46 14.40
C GLN A 147 -1.76 14.99 14.15
N ILE A 148 -0.78 14.46 14.91
CA ILE A 148 -0.41 13.04 14.79
C ILE A 148 -1.33 12.25 15.73
N SER A 149 -2.54 11.99 15.26
CA SER A 149 -3.55 11.19 15.94
C SER A 149 -3.11 9.72 16.02
N GLY A 150 -2.20 9.37 16.93
CA GLY A 150 -1.98 7.98 17.30
C GLY A 150 -0.63 7.68 17.94
N ARG A 151 -0.68 6.82 18.97
CA ARG A 151 0.47 6.11 19.57
C ARG A 151 1.39 5.42 18.53
N ASN A 152 0.91 5.23 17.30
CA ASN A 152 1.49 4.39 16.26
C ASN A 152 2.57 5.07 15.38
N TYR A 153 2.74 6.40 15.41
CA TYR A 153 3.71 7.06 14.52
C TYR A 153 5.16 6.76 14.91
N ALA A 154 5.50 6.83 16.20
CA ALA A 154 6.83 6.49 16.69
C ALA A 154 7.18 5.01 16.40
N ASP A 155 6.23 4.10 16.64
CA ASP A 155 6.42 2.67 16.36
C ASP A 155 6.57 2.41 14.84
N GLY A 156 5.76 3.09 14.03
CA GLY A 156 5.86 3.06 12.57
C GLY A 156 7.21 3.59 12.06
N LEU A 157 7.75 4.62 12.71
CA LEU A 157 9.07 5.17 12.41
C LEU A 157 10.18 4.17 12.77
N GLY A 158 10.07 3.49 13.91
CA GLY A 158 10.96 2.39 14.28
C GLY A 158 10.94 1.25 13.26
N ALA A 159 9.75 0.83 12.82
CA ALA A 159 9.60 -0.18 11.78
C ALA A 159 10.18 0.28 10.43
N TRP A 160 10.04 1.56 10.09
CA TRP A 160 10.62 2.15 8.89
C TRP A 160 12.15 2.06 8.90
N TRP A 161 12.77 2.47 10.01
CA TRP A 161 14.23 2.41 10.20
C TRP A 161 14.81 1.00 10.13
N ALA A 162 14.07 0.01 10.61
CA ALA A 162 14.46 -1.39 10.53
C ALA A 162 14.46 -1.88 9.08
N ARG A 163 13.51 -1.46 8.25
CA ARG A 163 13.39 -1.87 6.85
C ARG A 163 14.38 -1.17 5.93
N SER A 164 14.80 0.04 6.27
CA SER A 164 15.82 0.76 5.52
C SER A 164 17.25 0.30 5.83
N ALA A 165 17.47 -0.45 6.91
CA ALA A 165 18.81 -0.89 7.30
C ALA A 165 19.42 -1.86 6.27
N PRO A 166 20.73 -1.81 6.01
CA PRO A 166 21.75 -0.90 6.58
C PRO A 166 21.95 0.40 5.77
N MET A 167 21.09 0.69 4.79
CA MET A 167 21.33 1.74 3.81
C MET A 167 21.36 3.15 4.42
N PRO A 168 22.10 4.08 3.79
CA PRO A 168 22.15 5.47 4.22
C PRO A 168 20.82 6.19 3.94
N LEU A 169 20.48 7.20 4.74
CA LEU A 169 19.16 7.82 4.80
C LEU A 169 19.18 9.31 4.45
N SER A 170 18.23 9.72 3.61
CA SER A 170 17.93 11.13 3.34
C SER A 170 16.69 11.53 4.13
N ILE A 171 16.81 12.46 5.07
CA ILE A 171 15.74 12.81 6.02
C ILE A 171 15.49 14.31 6.03
N SER A 172 14.21 14.70 5.99
CA SER A 172 13.74 16.06 6.28
C SER A 172 13.09 16.11 7.65
N LEU A 173 13.65 16.86 8.59
CA LEU A 173 13.12 17.05 9.95
C LEU A 173 12.21 18.28 10.00
N GLU A 174 10.90 18.05 10.03
CA GLU A 174 9.91 19.10 9.99
C GLU A 174 9.35 19.38 11.38
N ARG A 175 9.66 20.57 11.91
CA ARG A 175 9.02 21.04 13.14
C ARG A 175 7.55 21.34 12.87
N ILE A 176 6.66 20.66 13.60
CA ILE A 176 5.22 20.94 13.62
C ILE A 176 4.86 21.51 15.00
N ARG A 177 3.75 22.23 15.07
CA ARG A 177 3.17 22.69 16.33
C ARG A 177 2.88 21.51 17.29
N GLY A 178 2.82 21.83 18.59
CA GLY A 178 2.59 20.87 19.67
C GLY A 178 3.86 20.43 20.41
N LYS A 179 3.68 19.51 21.37
CA LYS A 179 4.79 18.93 22.12
C LYS A 179 5.57 17.96 21.24
N MET A 180 6.86 17.85 21.48
CA MET A 180 7.70 16.86 20.81
C MET A 180 7.56 15.53 21.54
N ASP A 181 7.21 14.45 20.84
CA ASP A 181 7.23 13.11 21.43
C ASP A 181 8.69 12.66 21.60
N PRO A 182 9.15 12.39 22.84
CA PRO A 182 10.53 11.99 23.10
C PRO A 182 10.91 10.67 22.39
N ARG A 183 9.95 9.80 22.08
CA ARG A 183 10.22 8.54 21.36
C ARG A 183 10.63 8.81 19.91
N ILE A 184 10.02 9.79 19.26
CA ILE A 184 10.40 10.20 17.89
C ILE A 184 11.85 10.68 17.89
N LEU A 185 12.21 11.51 18.88
CA LEU A 185 13.58 11.97 19.06
C LEU A 185 14.55 10.80 19.21
N GLU A 186 14.23 9.85 20.09
CA GLU A 186 15.07 8.68 20.32
C GLU A 186 15.25 7.86 19.04
N HIS A 187 14.18 7.63 18.28
CA HIS A 187 14.26 6.95 16.99
C HIS A 187 15.17 7.67 15.99
N VAL A 188 15.04 9.00 15.87
CA VAL A 188 15.88 9.83 14.98
C VAL A 188 17.35 9.78 15.40
N LEU A 189 17.66 9.98 16.68
CA LEU A 189 19.03 9.95 17.19
C LEU A 189 19.67 8.56 17.01
N ARG A 190 18.91 7.48 17.21
CA ARG A 190 19.40 6.10 17.05
C ARG A 190 19.88 5.82 15.62
N VAL A 191 19.26 6.43 14.61
CA VAL A 191 19.64 6.24 13.20
C VAL A 191 20.52 7.34 12.63
N ALA A 192 20.86 8.35 13.43
CA ALA A 192 21.71 9.47 13.03
C ALA A 192 23.03 9.06 12.33
N PRO A 193 23.73 7.97 12.74
CA PRO A 193 24.94 7.53 12.04
C PRO A 193 24.77 7.12 10.58
N ARG A 194 23.52 6.86 10.17
CA ARG A 194 23.18 6.49 8.80
C ARG A 194 22.71 7.68 7.97
N PHE A 195 22.69 8.90 8.51
CA PHE A 195 22.21 10.06 7.75
C PHE A 195 23.19 10.39 6.63
N ARG A 196 22.68 10.41 5.40
CA ARG A 196 23.36 10.87 4.19
C ARG A 196 23.06 12.31 3.90
N SER A 197 21.78 12.66 3.91
CA SER A 197 21.34 14.04 3.80
C SER A 197 20.34 14.37 4.90
N LEU A 198 20.54 15.52 5.52
CA LEU A 198 19.68 16.04 6.58
C LEU A 198 19.17 17.42 6.16
N HIS A 199 17.87 17.50 5.90
CA HIS A 199 17.18 18.74 5.58
C HIS A 199 16.33 19.18 6.78
N CYS A 200 16.41 20.45 7.15
CA CYS A 200 15.73 21.01 8.30
C CYS A 200 15.03 22.30 7.87
N PRO A 201 13.86 22.22 7.19
CA PRO A 201 13.21 23.40 6.60
C PRO A 201 12.75 24.42 7.63
N ASN A 202 12.51 23.96 8.86
CA ASN A 202 12.05 24.77 9.99
C ASN A 202 13.12 24.81 11.06
N TYR A 203 13.06 25.83 11.92
CA TYR A 203 13.87 25.91 13.12
C TYR A 203 13.72 24.65 13.98
N LEU A 204 14.83 23.94 14.19
CA LEU A 204 14.91 22.85 15.14
C LEU A 204 15.21 23.38 16.55
N PRO A 205 14.63 22.81 17.61
CA PRO A 205 14.98 23.16 18.98
C PRO A 205 16.48 22.96 19.25
N VAL A 206 17.12 23.91 19.94
CA VAL A 206 18.55 23.83 20.32
C VAL A 206 18.89 22.50 21.00
N CYS A 207 17.99 21.96 21.83
CA CYS A 207 18.22 20.69 22.50
C CYS A 207 18.33 19.49 21.55
N LEU A 208 17.63 19.51 20.40
CA LEU A 208 17.76 18.50 19.36
C LEU A 208 19.04 18.71 18.57
N ILE A 209 19.39 19.95 18.25
CA ILE A 209 20.63 20.30 17.54
C ILE A 209 21.86 19.82 18.35
N ASN A 210 21.90 20.13 19.65
CA ASN A 210 23.00 19.69 20.52
C ASN A 210 23.11 18.16 20.57
N ARG A 211 21.99 17.45 20.72
CA ARG A 211 21.98 15.98 20.71
C ARG A 211 22.37 15.38 19.38
N LEU A 212 22.02 16.01 18.26
CA LEU A 212 22.49 15.60 16.93
C LEU A 212 24.00 15.84 16.79
N GLY A 213 24.53 16.93 17.35
CA GLY A 213 25.97 17.20 17.40
C GLY A 213 26.76 16.21 18.27
N GLU A 214 26.12 15.60 19.27
CA GLU A 214 26.69 14.50 20.06
C GLU A 214 26.67 13.15 19.31
N CYS A 215 25.90 13.03 18.22
CA CYS A 215 25.84 11.81 17.44
C CYS A 215 27.01 11.70 16.45
N ARG A 216 27.43 10.48 16.16
CA ARG A 216 28.39 10.18 15.11
C ARG A 216 27.71 10.35 13.75
N LEU A 217 28.00 11.40 12.99
CA LEU A 217 27.38 11.73 11.69
C LEU A 217 28.30 11.44 10.50
N ASP A 218 29.06 10.33 10.56
CA ASP A 218 30.11 10.02 9.58
C ASP A 218 29.61 9.81 8.14
N SER A 219 28.33 9.45 7.98
CA SER A 219 27.74 9.23 6.66
C SER A 219 27.16 10.51 6.04
N LEU A 220 27.18 11.63 6.76
CA LEU A 220 26.47 12.85 6.37
C LEU A 220 27.24 13.59 5.28
N GLU A 221 26.68 13.59 4.07
CA GLU A 221 27.19 14.27 2.89
C GLU A 221 26.56 15.65 2.71
N GLU A 222 25.30 15.82 3.14
CA GLU A 222 24.53 17.03 2.89
C GLU A 222 23.75 17.47 4.14
N LEU A 223 23.94 18.73 4.54
CA LEU A 223 23.16 19.39 5.59
C LEU A 223 22.56 20.67 5.03
N ALA A 224 21.23 20.72 4.99
CA ALA A 224 20.48 21.88 4.55
C ALA A 224 19.57 22.36 5.67
N VAL A 225 19.78 23.59 6.12
CA VAL A 225 18.98 24.22 7.18
C VAL A 225 18.20 25.36 6.56
N GLY A 226 16.88 25.22 6.53
CA GLY A 226 15.98 26.26 6.07
C GLY A 226 16.03 27.46 7.01
N LEU A 227 16.12 28.65 6.41
CA LEU A 227 15.93 29.89 7.13
C LEU A 227 14.46 29.96 7.60
N PRO A 228 14.18 30.51 8.80
CA PRO A 228 12.81 30.65 9.27
C PRO A 228 11.99 31.40 8.21
N TYR A 229 10.84 30.82 7.82
CA TYR A 229 9.86 31.42 6.91
C TYR A 229 9.77 32.93 7.14
N GLY A 230 10.27 33.73 6.19
CA GLY A 230 10.25 35.19 6.29
C GLY A 230 11.35 35.96 5.56
N TYR A 231 12.43 35.33 5.09
CA TYR A 231 13.39 36.01 4.22
C TYR A 231 13.20 35.56 2.76
N PRO A 232 12.82 36.44 1.83
CA PRO A 232 12.89 36.13 0.41
C PRO A 232 14.36 35.86 0.04
N ASP A 233 14.58 34.91 -0.87
CA ASP A 233 15.87 34.42 -1.40
C ASP A 233 16.74 35.49 -2.13
N THR A 234 16.56 36.78 -1.85
CA THR A 234 17.38 37.84 -2.41
C THR A 234 18.48 38.25 -1.43
N PHE A 235 19.46 37.37 -1.24
CA PHE A 235 20.77 37.82 -0.76
C PHE A 235 21.52 38.41 -1.96
N VAL A 236 21.27 39.69 -2.24
CA VAL A 236 22.15 40.46 -3.14
C VAL A 236 23.31 40.97 -2.29
N PRO A 237 24.57 40.56 -2.57
CA PRO A 237 25.72 41.05 -1.82
C PRO A 237 25.91 42.56 -2.09
N PRO A 238 26.28 43.35 -1.06
CA PRO A 238 26.57 44.76 -1.27
C PRO A 238 27.87 44.93 -2.08
N LEU A 239 27.80 45.76 -3.12
CA LEU A 239 28.95 46.38 -3.78
C LEU A 239 29.49 47.52 -2.91
#